data_AF-A0AAE4IV27-F1
#
_entry.id   AF-A0AAE4IV27-F1
#
_cell.length_a   1.000
_cell.length_b   1.000
_cell.length_c   1.000
_cell.angle_alpha   90.00
_cell.angle_beta   90.00
_cell.angle_gamma   90.00
#
_symmetry.space_group_name_H-M   'P 1'
#
loop_
_entity.id
_entity.type
_entity.pdbx_description
1 polymer ?
#
loop_
_entity_poly.entity_id
_entity_poly.type
_entity_poly.pdbx_seq_one_letter_code
_entity_poly.pdbx_strand_id
1 'polypeptide(L)'
;MKNNEIWNPAGSVELAHQQALTWVSDAYLFHLVSLHRRPVYRHQYGDISLNQPALQAFIDSYLEDKGWDMEKRRAHYINILDLIKYMHRSNSDFIDWGTVPSLTPRGLRWMNACFSRLGDMVNSCGGWENCVEKKMEGTNA
;
A
#
# COMPACT_ATOMS: atom_id res chain seq x y z
N MET A 1 -28.17 -5.62 -11.81
CA MET A 1 -27.09 -5.68 -10.79
C MET A 1 -27.19 -4.42 -9.95
N LYS A 2 -27.28 -4.55 -8.62
CA LYS A 2 -27.29 -3.38 -7.72
C LYS A 2 -25.87 -2.83 -7.65
N ASN A 3 -25.70 -1.50 -7.70
CA ASN A 3 -24.39 -0.85 -7.66
C ASN A 3 -23.49 -1.33 -6.50
N ASN A 4 -24.07 -1.76 -5.38
CA ASN A 4 -23.31 -2.26 -4.22
C ASN A 4 -22.53 -3.57 -4.46
N GLU A 5 -22.96 -4.44 -5.37
CA GLU A 5 -22.25 -5.72 -5.65
C GLU A 5 -20.95 -5.50 -6.42
N ILE A 6 -20.88 -4.44 -7.24
CA ILE A 6 -19.67 -4.06 -7.98
C ILE A 6 -18.57 -3.62 -7.01
N TRP A 7 -18.95 -3.00 -5.88
CA TRP A 7 -18.00 -2.49 -4.89
C TRP A 7 -17.68 -3.48 -3.77
N ASN A 8 -18.48 -4.54 -3.58
CA ASN A 8 -18.22 -5.59 -2.58
C ASN A 8 -18.35 -7.01 -3.17
N PRO A 9 -17.38 -7.46 -3.98
CA PRO A 9 -17.41 -8.79 -4.59
C PRO A 9 -17.13 -9.94 -3.59
N ALA A 10 -16.77 -9.61 -2.34
CA ALA A 10 -16.10 -10.53 -1.42
C ALA A 10 -17.02 -11.08 -0.30
N GLY A 11 -18.28 -10.63 -0.20
CA GLY A 11 -19.24 -11.14 0.78
C GLY A 11 -19.07 -10.63 2.22
N SER A 12 -17.89 -10.10 2.61
CA SER A 12 -17.65 -9.44 3.92
C SER A 12 -16.78 -8.17 3.79
N VAL A 13 -16.88 -7.26 4.78
CA VAL A 13 -16.11 -6.00 4.80
C VAL A 13 -14.61 -6.28 4.98
N GLU A 14 -14.26 -7.27 5.80
CA GLU A 14 -12.89 -7.71 6.06
C GLU A 14 -12.25 -8.25 4.79
N LEU A 15 -12.94 -9.11 4.03
CA LEU A 15 -12.39 -9.66 2.80
C LEU A 15 -12.22 -8.57 1.73
N ALA A 16 -13.19 -7.66 1.62
CA ALA A 16 -13.09 -6.54 0.70
C ALA A 16 -11.98 -5.54 1.10
N HIS A 17 -11.77 -5.34 2.39
CA HIS A 17 -10.67 -4.55 2.92
C HIS A 17 -9.32 -5.20 2.56
N GLN A 18 -9.15 -6.49 2.87
CA GLN A 18 -7.92 -7.24 2.61
C GLN A 18 -7.59 -7.28 1.12
N GLN A 19 -8.60 -7.46 0.27
CA GLN A 19 -8.44 -7.43 -1.18
C GLN A 19 -7.98 -6.05 -1.67
N ALA A 20 -8.60 -4.97 -1.20
CA ALA A 20 -8.20 -3.62 -1.58
C ALA A 20 -6.77 -3.30 -1.12
N LEU A 21 -6.39 -3.71 0.09
CA LEU A 21 -5.04 -3.56 0.63
C LEU A 21 -4.01 -4.36 -0.19
N THR A 22 -4.36 -5.57 -0.60
CA THR A 22 -3.52 -6.41 -1.48
C THR A 22 -3.28 -5.72 -2.82
N TRP A 23 -4.33 -5.21 -3.46
CA TRP A 23 -4.22 -4.49 -4.72
C TRP A 23 -3.36 -3.23 -4.63
N VAL A 24 -3.55 -2.41 -3.60
CA VAL A 24 -2.71 -1.22 -3.37
C VAL A 24 -1.24 -1.62 -3.21
N SER A 25 -0.98 -2.69 -2.45
CA SER A 25 0.37 -3.18 -2.20
C SER A 25 1.05 -3.65 -3.49
N ASP A 26 0.35 -4.49 -4.27
CA ASP A 26 0.88 -4.99 -5.54
C ASP A 26 1.07 -3.88 -6.56
N ALA A 27 0.12 -2.95 -6.66
CA ALA A 27 0.21 -1.81 -7.56
C ALA A 27 1.45 -0.96 -7.28
N TYR A 28 1.77 -0.75 -6.00
CA TYR A 28 2.97 -0.02 -5.60
C TYR A 28 4.25 -0.82 -5.87
N LEU A 29 4.27 -2.12 -5.57
CA LEU A 29 5.43 -2.96 -5.87
C LEU A 29 5.71 -3.02 -7.38
N PHE A 30 4.67 -3.17 -8.21
CA PHE A 30 4.80 -3.10 -9.66
C PHE A 30 5.35 -1.75 -10.12
N HIS A 31 4.89 -0.65 -9.52
CA HIS A 31 5.45 0.66 -9.79
C HIS A 31 6.95 0.72 -9.48
N LEU A 32 7.38 0.29 -8.29
CA LEU A 32 8.81 0.27 -7.93
C LEU A 32 9.64 -0.64 -8.84
N VAL A 33 9.13 -1.83 -9.17
CA VAL A 33 9.78 -2.76 -10.11
C VAL A 33 9.86 -2.16 -11.51
N SER A 34 8.86 -1.42 -11.96
CA SER A 34 8.90 -0.74 -13.26
C SER A 34 9.98 0.37 -13.32
N LEU A 35 10.23 1.05 -12.21
CA LEU A 35 11.23 2.12 -12.11
C LEU A 35 12.65 1.61 -11.89
N HIS A 36 12.80 0.62 -11.01
CA HIS A 36 14.10 0.21 -10.46
C HIS A 36 14.47 -1.24 -10.77
N ARG A 37 13.61 -1.99 -11.48
CA ARG A 37 13.75 -3.43 -11.75
C ARG A 37 13.81 -4.30 -10.49
N ARG A 38 13.50 -3.73 -9.32
CA ARG A 38 13.48 -4.36 -7.99
C ARG A 38 12.44 -3.65 -7.11
N PRO A 39 11.82 -4.34 -6.12
CA PRO A 39 10.84 -3.74 -5.21
C PRO A 39 11.53 -2.89 -4.13
N VAL A 40 12.17 -1.80 -4.55
CA VAL A 40 12.97 -0.93 -3.68
C VAL A 40 12.48 0.49 -3.77
N TYR A 41 12.21 1.12 -2.63
CA TYR A 41 12.01 2.55 -2.53
C TYR A 41 13.35 3.23 -2.23
N ARG A 42 13.79 4.13 -3.13
CA ARG A 42 15.05 4.86 -2.96
C ARG A 42 14.84 6.11 -2.11
N HIS A 43 15.48 6.16 -0.95
CA HIS A 43 15.49 7.31 -0.07
C HIS A 43 16.88 7.98 -0.05
N GLN A 44 16.96 9.25 0.33
CA GLN A 44 18.23 9.98 0.43
C GLN A 44 19.23 9.35 1.42
N TYR A 45 18.73 8.60 2.40
CA TYR A 45 19.54 7.91 3.42
C TYR A 45 19.75 6.42 3.15
N GLY A 46 19.30 5.92 2.00
CA GLY A 46 19.46 4.52 1.62
C GLY A 46 18.22 3.92 0.95
N ASP A 47 18.39 2.68 0.48
CA ASP A 47 17.36 1.93 -0.23
C ASP A 47 16.51 1.12 0.77
N ILE A 48 15.19 1.27 0.70
CA ILE A 48 14.23 0.49 1.48
C ILE A 48 13.72 -0.66 0.62
N SER A 49 14.15 -1.88 0.92
CA SER A 49 13.65 -3.09 0.26
C SER A 49 12.27 -3.44 0.80
N LEU A 50 11.30 -3.64 -0.09
CA LEU A 50 9.91 -3.89 0.26
C LEU A 50 9.45 -5.26 -0.25
N ASN A 51 8.55 -5.87 0.50
CA ASN A 51 7.78 -7.04 0.07
C ASN A 51 6.29 -6.79 0.37
N GLN A 52 5.42 -7.61 -0.21
CA GLN A 52 3.97 -7.41 -0.12
C GLN A 52 3.46 -7.49 1.34
N PRO A 53 3.82 -8.48 2.18
CA PRO A 53 3.34 -8.53 3.56
C PRO A 53 3.79 -7.34 4.42
N ALA A 54 5.04 -6.91 4.29
CA ALA A 54 5.55 -5.76 5.05
C ALA A 54 4.86 -4.45 4.63
N LEU A 55 4.58 -4.31 3.34
CA LEU A 55 3.85 -3.17 2.79
C LEU A 55 2.41 -3.11 3.31
N GLN A 56 1.71 -4.26 3.30
CA GLN A 56 0.36 -4.38 3.84
C GLN A 56 0.33 -4.01 5.32
N ALA A 57 1.18 -4.64 6.12
CA ALA A 57 1.24 -4.41 7.57
C ALA A 57 1.55 -2.94 7.90
N PHE A 58 2.53 -2.34 7.20
CA PHE A 58 2.93 -0.95 7.44
C PHE A 58 1.82 0.06 7.15
N ILE A 59 1.19 -0.04 5.97
CA ILE A 59 0.15 0.90 5.57
C ILE A 59 -1.07 0.75 6.47
N ASP A 60 -1.45 -0.49 6.73
CA ASP A 60 -2.69 -0.77 7.43
C ASP A 60 -2.59 -0.38 8.90
N SER A 61 -1.48 -0.74 9.57
CA SER A 61 -1.23 -0.30 10.94
C SER A 61 -1.11 1.22 11.03
N TYR A 62 -0.47 1.88 10.05
CA TYR A 62 -0.34 3.34 10.05
C TYR A 62 -1.71 4.06 10.01
N LEU A 63 -2.66 3.54 9.24
CA LEU A 63 -4.00 4.11 9.18
C LEU A 63 -4.85 3.73 10.41
N GLU A 64 -4.63 2.53 10.96
CA GLU A 64 -5.24 2.10 12.22
C GLU A 64 -4.82 2.98 13.39
N ASP A 65 -3.52 3.24 13.54
CA ASP A 65 -2.92 4.10 14.55
C ASP A 65 -3.44 5.55 14.45
N LYS A 66 -3.88 5.95 13.25
CA LYS A 66 -4.55 7.25 13.00
C LYS A 66 -6.03 7.26 13.43
N GLY A 67 -6.54 6.15 13.95
CA GLY A 67 -7.93 5.98 14.37
C GLY A 67 -8.91 5.81 13.22
N TRP A 68 -8.47 5.26 12.07
CA TRP A 68 -9.38 5.00 10.95
C TRP A 68 -10.03 3.63 11.09
N ASP A 69 -11.36 3.60 11.05
CA ASP A 69 -12.11 2.35 10.97
C ASP A 69 -11.81 1.58 9.66
N MET A 70 -12.17 0.30 9.65
CA MET A 70 -11.88 -0.60 8.54
C MET A 70 -12.56 -0.18 7.22
N GLU A 71 -13.79 0.36 7.29
CA GLU A 71 -14.53 0.80 6.10
C GLU A 71 -13.88 2.02 5.46
N LYS A 72 -13.43 2.98 6.27
CA LYS A 72 -12.71 4.17 5.86
C LYS A 72 -11.34 3.83 5.28
N ARG A 73 -10.62 2.88 5.90
CA ARG A 73 -9.36 2.33 5.34
C ARG A 73 -9.60 1.70 3.98
N ARG A 74 -10.58 0.81 3.86
CA ARG A 74 -10.97 0.19 2.58
C ARG A 74 -11.34 1.24 1.53
N ALA A 75 -12.18 2.20 1.88
CA ALA A 75 -12.59 3.27 0.97
C ALA A 75 -11.38 4.09 0.50
N HIS A 76 -10.43 4.36 1.38
CA HIS A 76 -9.17 5.01 1.01
C HIS A 76 -8.37 4.18 0.00
N TYR A 77 -8.19 2.89 0.23
CA TYR A 77 -7.47 1.98 -0.67
C TYR A 77 -8.10 1.96 -2.07
N ILE A 78 -9.43 1.87 -2.15
CA ILE A 78 -10.17 1.94 -3.40
C ILE A 78 -9.98 3.29 -4.11
N ASN A 79 -10.03 4.40 -3.36
CA ASN A 79 -9.90 5.74 -3.92
C ASN A 79 -8.52 6.07 -4.48
N ILE A 80 -7.47 5.40 -4.02
CA ILE A 80 -6.10 5.62 -4.53
C ILE A 80 -5.76 4.73 -5.72
N LEU A 81 -6.60 3.75 -6.05
CA LEU A 81 -6.50 2.90 -7.24
C LEU A 81 -7.22 3.52 -8.44
N ASP A 82 -6.63 3.39 -9.62
CA ASP A 82 -7.24 3.82 -10.89
C ASP A 82 -8.13 2.70 -11.44
N LEU A 83 -9.29 2.52 -10.79
CA LEU A 83 -10.26 1.49 -11.16
C LEU A 83 -10.97 1.80 -12.48
N ILE A 84 -11.09 3.07 -12.86
CA ILE A 84 -11.67 3.49 -14.14
C ILE A 84 -10.80 2.96 -15.28
N LYS A 85 -9.49 3.25 -15.24
CA LYS A 85 -8.54 2.72 -16.22
C LYS A 85 -8.44 1.21 -16.17
N TYR A 86 -8.63 0.59 -15.00
CA TYR A 86 -8.66 -0.86 -14.87
C TYR A 86 -9.89 -1.48 -15.55
N MET A 87 -11.09 -0.94 -15.33
CA MET A 87 -12.34 -1.42 -15.91
C MET A 87 -12.49 -1.14 -17.41
N HIS A 88 -11.91 -0.04 -17.91
CA HIS A 88 -11.93 0.29 -19.35
C HIS A 88 -10.98 -0.56 -20.20
N ARG A 89 -10.18 -1.44 -19.60
CA ARG A 89 -9.46 -2.49 -20.33
C ARG A 89 -10.51 -3.50 -20.82
N SER A 90 -11.15 -3.15 -21.93
CA SER A 90 -11.82 -4.13 -22.79
C SER A 90 -10.71 -4.87 -23.51
N ASN A 91 -10.43 -6.09 -23.05
CA ASN A 91 -9.42 -6.98 -23.61
C ASN A 91 -9.58 -7.05 -25.13
N SER A 92 -8.68 -6.41 -25.88
CA SER A 92 -8.66 -6.54 -27.33
C SER A 92 -7.53 -7.44 -27.83
N ASP A 93 -6.38 -7.59 -27.16
CA ASP A 93 -5.28 -8.41 -27.72
C ASP A 93 -4.28 -8.99 -26.70
N PHE A 94 -4.55 -8.96 -25.38
CA PHE A 94 -3.57 -9.40 -24.37
C PHE A 94 -4.11 -10.52 -23.47
N ILE A 95 -3.28 -11.53 -23.18
CA ILE A 95 -3.60 -12.59 -22.22
C ILE A 95 -3.42 -12.01 -20.80
N ASP A 96 -4.52 -11.59 -20.18
CA ASP A 96 -4.53 -10.97 -18.86
C ASP A 96 -4.48 -12.01 -17.73
N TRP A 97 -3.26 -12.34 -17.28
CA TRP A 97 -3.01 -13.27 -16.17
C TRP A 97 -3.20 -12.61 -14.77
N GLY A 98 -4.28 -11.86 -14.55
CA GLY A 98 -4.54 -11.23 -13.25
C GLY A 98 -3.88 -9.85 -13.06
N THR A 99 -4.16 -8.92 -13.98
CA THR A 99 -3.67 -7.55 -13.86
C THR A 99 -4.17 -6.88 -12.59
N VAL A 100 -3.27 -6.24 -11.84
CA VAL A 100 -3.62 -5.40 -10.69
C VAL A 100 -3.93 -3.97 -11.17
N PRO A 101 -4.94 -3.28 -10.61
CA PRO A 101 -5.18 -1.87 -10.90
C PRO A 101 -3.92 -1.02 -10.61
N SER A 102 -3.64 -0.03 -11.45
CA SER A 102 -2.54 0.91 -11.19
C SER A 102 -2.93 1.92 -10.11
N LEU A 103 -1.96 2.45 -9.37
CA LEU A 103 -2.21 3.59 -8.48
C LEU A 103 -2.48 4.87 -9.28
N THR A 104 -3.37 5.70 -8.75
CA THR A 104 -3.53 7.08 -9.21
C THR A 104 -2.27 7.90 -8.91
N PRO A 105 -2.02 9.03 -9.61
CA PRO A 105 -0.91 9.92 -9.28
C PRO A 105 -0.93 10.42 -7.83
N ARG A 106 -2.13 10.60 -7.25
CA ARG A 106 -2.30 10.96 -5.84
C ARG A 106 -1.92 9.80 -4.93
N GLY A 107 -2.34 8.58 -5.26
CA GLY A 107 -1.96 7.35 -4.55
C GLY A 107 -0.46 7.17 -4.51
N LEU A 108 0.23 7.32 -5.65
CA LEU A 108 1.69 7.24 -5.73
C LEU A 108 2.39 8.29 -4.85
N ARG A 109 1.93 9.55 -4.89
CA ARG A 109 2.49 10.60 -4.03
C ARG A 109 2.29 10.29 -2.55
N TRP A 110 1.12 9.77 -2.19
CA TRP A 110 0.82 9.38 -0.81
C TRP A 110 1.72 8.23 -0.35
N MET A 111 1.83 7.17 -1.15
CA MET A 111 2.73 6.04 -0.87
C MET A 111 4.19 6.48 -0.69
N ASN A 112 4.69 7.30 -1.62
CA ASN A 112 6.05 7.83 -1.54
C ASN A 112 6.25 8.71 -0.31
N ALA A 113 5.25 9.49 0.11
CA ALA A 113 5.34 10.29 1.33
C ALA A 113 5.41 9.42 2.59
N CYS A 114 4.65 8.31 2.64
CA CYS A 114 4.72 7.35 3.74
C CYS A 114 6.14 6.76 3.88
N PHE A 115 6.75 6.34 2.76
CA PHE A 115 8.11 5.78 2.79
C PHE A 115 9.21 6.82 2.98
N SER A 116 9.04 8.04 2.48
CA SER A 116 9.94 9.15 2.79
C SER A 116 9.98 9.40 4.30
N ARG A 117 8.80 9.49 4.93
CA ARG A 117 8.71 9.67 6.38
C ARG A 117 9.32 8.50 7.16
N LEU A 118 9.13 7.27 6.67
CA LEU A 118 9.78 6.09 7.26
C LEU A 118 11.31 6.23 7.19
N GLY A 119 11.85 6.59 6.04
CA GLY A 119 13.29 6.80 5.85
C GLY A 119 13.86 7.88 6.76
N ASP A 120 13.15 9.01 6.89
CA ASP A 120 13.53 10.10 7.81
C ASP A 120 13.52 9.64 9.28
N MET A 121 12.48 8.89 9.69
CA MET A 121 12.37 8.34 11.04
C MET A 121 13.51 7.39 11.35
N VAL A 122 13.80 6.44 10.45
CA VAL A 122 14.87 5.45 10.62
C VAL A 122 16.23 6.13 10.74
N ASN A 123 16.47 7.14 9.91
CA ASN A 123 17.68 7.94 10.00
C ASN A 123 17.76 8.71 11.34
N SER A 124 16.65 9.27 11.82
CA SER A 124 16.61 9.97 13.12
C SER A 124 16.86 9.06 14.33
N CYS A 125 16.52 7.76 14.21
CA CYS A 125 16.89 6.77 15.21
C CYS A 125 18.39 6.42 15.18
N GLY A 126 19.12 6.79 14.12
CA GLY A 126 20.48 6.34 13.86
C GLY A 126 20.55 4.94 13.23
N GLY A 127 19.47 4.46 12.62
CA GLY A 127 19.38 3.12 12.04
C GLY A 127 18.14 2.34 12.48
N TRP A 128 17.85 1.26 11.76
CA TRP A 128 16.66 0.43 12.01
C TRP A 128 16.74 -0.29 13.37
N GLU A 129 17.91 -0.82 13.72
CA GLU A 129 18.16 -1.52 14.99
C GLU A 129 17.80 -0.63 16.20
N ASN A 130 18.30 0.61 16.20
CA ASN A 130 18.01 1.59 17.24
C ASN A 130 16.52 1.98 17.32
N CYS A 131 15.79 2.01 16.19
CA CYS A 131 14.34 2.26 16.25
C CYS A 131 13.59 1.13 16.96
N VAL A 132 14.02 -0.12 16.78
CA VAL A 132 13.41 -1.28 17.44
C VAL A 132 13.69 -1.25 18.94
N GLU A 133 14.93 -0.96 19.34
CA GLU A 133 15.31 -0.83 20.75
C GLU A 133 14.53 0.28 21.47
N LYS A 134 14.46 1.48 20.88
CA LYS A 134 13.67 2.60 21.44
C LYS A 134 12.19 2.27 21.61
N LYS A 135 11.62 1.47 20.72
CA LYS A 135 10.22 1.02 20.85
C LYS A 135 10.05 0.09 22.05
N MET A 136 11.03 -0.79 22.33
CA MET A 136 10.99 -1.71 23.47
C MET A 136 11.17 -0.98 24.81
N GLU A 137 12.01 0.06 24.86
CA GLU A 137 12.20 0.88 26.07
C GLU A 137 10.91 1.59 26.51
N GLY A 138 10.13 2.12 25.56
CA GLY A 138 8.86 2.79 25.84
C GLY A 138 7.69 1.86 26.19
N THR A 139 7.84 0.54 26.03
CA THR A 139 6.80 -0.46 26.34
C THR A 139 7.00 -1.10 27.73
N ASN A 140 8.18 -0.91 28.33
CA ASN A 140 8.55 -1.46 29.64
C ASN A 140 8.38 -0.45 30.80
N ALA A 141 7.64 0.64 30.59
CA ALA A 141 7.37 1.69 31.57
C ALA A 141 5.89 1.71 32.00
#